data_AF-A0A7W0G1A6-F1
#
_entry.id   AF-A0A7W0G1A6-F1
#
_cell.length_a   1.000
_cell.length_b   1.000
_cell.length_c   1.000
_cell.angle_alpha   90.00
_cell.angle_beta   90.00
_cell.angle_gamma   90.00
#
_symmetry.space_group_name_H-M   'P 1'
#
loop_
_entity.id
_entity.type
_entity.pdbx_description
1 polymer ?
#
loop_
_entity_poly.entity_id
_entity_poly.type
_entity_poly.pdbx_seq_one_letter_code
_entity_poly.pdbx_strand_id
1 'polypeptide(L)'
;MEDNKLAADEERRALQHESVKAEVESDVNAEIASRADRTTPAEARRMENVAGEFRGKAIDEVVETEREVDRSRTLARVSQVVDYIFYVIYGLLAIRLILALLAARRTAGFTQFIYSITDPFYAPFRGIVAEPTAEGGYKLALSVVIAIIVYALLHLGINGLLRLFAHRKTAI
;
A
#
# COMPACT_ATOMS: atom_id res chain seq x y z
N MET A 1 7.00 38.75 -62.78
CA MET A 1 7.08 37.55 -63.63
C MET A 1 7.85 36.40 -62.97
N GLU A 2 8.52 36.61 -61.83
CA GLU A 2 9.30 35.56 -61.14
C GLU A 2 8.43 34.62 -60.28
N ASP A 3 7.36 35.11 -59.66
CA ASP A 3 6.47 34.29 -58.81
C ASP A 3 5.79 33.12 -59.56
N ASN A 4 5.46 33.31 -60.85
CA ASN A 4 4.84 32.27 -61.67
C ASN A 4 5.84 31.16 -62.07
N LYS A 5 7.16 31.47 -62.09
CA LYS A 5 8.19 30.46 -62.34
C LYS A 5 8.47 29.60 -61.11
N LEU A 6 8.39 30.18 -59.91
CA LEU A 6 8.53 29.44 -58.65
C LEU A 6 7.37 28.46 -58.45
N ALA A 7 6.13 28.90 -58.64
CA ALA A 7 4.96 28.02 -58.54
C ALA A 7 5.05 26.82 -59.49
N ALA A 8 5.46 27.04 -60.74
CA ALA A 8 5.64 25.98 -61.73
C ALA A 8 6.82 25.03 -61.45
N ASP A 9 7.84 25.47 -60.68
CA ASP A 9 8.96 24.62 -60.25
C ASP A 9 8.57 23.80 -59.00
N GLU A 10 7.79 24.37 -58.09
CA GLU A 10 7.24 23.67 -56.91
C GLU A 10 6.26 22.57 -57.31
N GLU A 11 5.37 22.81 -58.27
CA GLU A 11 4.47 21.77 -58.80
C GLU A 11 5.26 20.60 -59.41
N ARG A 12 6.35 20.86 -60.13
CA ARG A 12 7.21 19.79 -60.68
C ARG A 12 7.87 18.96 -59.58
N ARG A 13 8.32 19.59 -58.49
CA ARG A 13 8.91 18.88 -57.35
C ARG A 13 7.87 18.07 -56.59
N ALA A 14 6.66 18.61 -56.39
CA ALA A 14 5.58 17.89 -55.75
C ALA A 14 5.22 16.60 -56.53
N LEU A 15 5.10 16.71 -57.85
CA LEU A 15 4.83 15.57 -58.73
C LEU A 15 5.97 14.52 -58.69
N GLN A 16 7.23 14.97 -58.63
CA GLN A 16 8.38 14.06 -58.49
C GLN A 16 8.41 13.35 -57.13
N HIS A 17 8.08 14.05 -56.05
CA HIS A 17 8.02 13.44 -54.71
C HIS A 17 6.90 12.41 -54.63
N GLU A 18 5.75 12.68 -55.26
CA GLU A 18 4.65 11.73 -55.35
C GLU A 18 5.03 10.48 -56.12
N SER A 19 5.71 10.63 -57.28
CA SER A 19 6.17 9.48 -58.06
C SER A 19 7.23 8.64 -57.33
N VAL A 20 8.20 9.29 -56.67
CA VAL A 20 9.23 8.58 -55.88
C VAL A 20 8.60 7.87 -54.69
N LYS A 21 7.62 8.49 -54.01
CA LYS A 21 6.92 7.85 -52.89
C LYS A 21 6.16 6.60 -53.36
N ALA A 22 5.45 6.70 -54.48
CA ALA A 22 4.73 5.57 -55.05
C ALA A 22 5.67 4.43 -55.47
N GLU A 23 6.83 4.77 -56.04
CA GLU A 23 7.88 3.80 -56.40
C GLU A 23 8.45 3.11 -55.16
N VAL A 24 8.79 3.85 -54.11
CA VAL A 24 9.30 3.29 -52.85
C VAL A 24 8.25 2.42 -52.16
N GLU A 25 6.99 2.85 -52.12
CA GLU A 25 5.90 2.04 -51.56
C GLU A 25 5.72 0.73 -52.33
N SER A 26 5.80 0.77 -53.66
CA SER A 26 5.75 -0.42 -54.51
C SER A 26 6.93 -1.35 -54.26
N ASP A 27 8.15 -0.81 -54.21
CA ASP A 27 9.38 -1.58 -53.97
C ASP A 27 9.38 -2.21 -52.58
N VAL A 28 9.00 -1.46 -51.55
CA VAL A 28 8.89 -1.97 -50.18
C VAL A 28 7.82 -3.05 -50.10
N ASN A 29 6.66 -2.85 -50.74
CA ASN A 29 5.59 -3.85 -50.75
C ASN A 29 6.00 -5.12 -51.50
N ALA A 30 6.71 -5.00 -52.62
CA ALA A 30 7.28 -6.12 -53.36
C ALA A 30 8.37 -6.85 -52.55
N GLU A 31 9.22 -6.10 -51.84
CA GLU A 31 10.23 -6.64 -50.95
C GLU A 31 9.58 -7.40 -49.78
N ILE A 32 8.57 -6.83 -49.14
CA ILE A 32 7.79 -7.46 -48.07
C ILE A 32 7.15 -8.75 -48.56
N ALA A 33 6.52 -8.75 -49.74
CA ALA A 33 5.93 -9.95 -50.34
C ALA A 33 6.99 -11.04 -50.61
N SER A 34 8.17 -10.65 -51.11
CA SER A 34 9.28 -11.58 -51.34
C SER A 34 9.89 -12.14 -50.04
N ARG A 35 9.92 -11.35 -48.96
CA ARG A 35 10.39 -11.77 -47.63
C ARG A 35 9.37 -12.66 -46.92
N ALA A 36 8.08 -12.41 -47.11
CA ALA A 36 7.00 -13.25 -46.57
C ALA A 36 7.08 -14.68 -47.14
N ASP A 37 7.36 -14.82 -48.44
CA ASP A 37 7.54 -16.11 -49.11
C ASP A 37 8.83 -16.85 -48.68
N ARG A 38 9.81 -16.11 -48.15
CA ARG A 38 11.05 -16.64 -47.56
C ARG A 38 10.97 -16.88 -46.07
N THR A 39 9.85 -16.56 -45.40
CA THR A 39 9.69 -16.84 -43.97
C THR A 39 9.64 -18.34 -43.81
N THR A 40 10.77 -18.91 -43.41
CA THR A 40 10.89 -20.35 -43.33
C THR A 40 9.98 -20.86 -42.21
N PRO A 41 9.44 -22.08 -42.31
CA PRO A 41 8.70 -22.70 -41.21
C PRO A 41 9.49 -22.74 -39.89
N ALA A 42 10.81 -22.56 -39.92
CA ALA A 42 11.67 -22.44 -38.75
C ALA A 42 11.55 -21.06 -38.07
N GLU A 43 11.43 -19.97 -38.82
CA GLU A 43 11.28 -18.61 -38.29
C GLU A 43 9.89 -18.40 -37.68
N ALA A 44 8.84 -18.95 -38.31
CA ALA A 44 7.48 -18.94 -37.74
C ALA A 44 7.43 -19.64 -36.37
N ARG A 45 8.06 -20.81 -36.26
CA ARG A 45 8.19 -21.54 -34.97
C ARG A 45 9.00 -20.75 -33.94
N ARG A 46 10.03 -20.02 -34.37
CA ARG A 46 10.85 -19.19 -33.48
C ARG A 46 10.05 -18.02 -32.93
N MET A 47 9.24 -17.38 -33.77
CA MET A 47 8.33 -16.30 -33.36
C MET A 47 7.28 -16.79 -32.35
N GLU A 48 6.71 -17.97 -32.60
CA GLU A 48 5.74 -18.61 -31.71
C GLU A 48 6.35 -18.97 -30.34
N ASN A 49 7.58 -19.48 -30.32
CA ASN A 49 8.32 -19.75 -29.08
C ASN A 49 8.58 -18.46 -28.28
N VAL A 50 8.99 -17.39 -28.96
CA VAL A 50 9.25 -16.08 -28.33
C VAL A 50 7.96 -15.47 -27.80
N ALA A 51 6.87 -15.54 -28.55
CA ALA A 51 5.55 -15.10 -28.10
C ALA A 51 5.03 -15.91 -26.89
N GLY A 52 5.30 -17.22 -26.87
CA GLY A 52 5.02 -18.10 -25.74
C GLY A 52 5.82 -17.73 -24.49
N GLU A 53 7.10 -17.40 -24.64
CA GLU A 53 7.96 -16.98 -23.54
C GLU A 53 7.52 -15.63 -22.95
N PHE A 54 7.20 -14.65 -23.79
CA PHE A 54 6.69 -13.35 -23.34
C PHE A 54 5.33 -13.45 -22.65
N ARG A 55 4.43 -14.31 -23.15
CA ARG A 55 3.17 -14.61 -22.48
C ARG A 55 3.41 -15.30 -21.14
N GLY A 56 4.35 -16.23 -21.07
CA GLY A 56 4.74 -16.90 -19.83
C GLY A 56 5.26 -15.90 -18.78
N LYS A 57 6.18 -15.02 -19.17
CA LYS A 57 6.71 -13.96 -18.31
C LYS A 57 5.63 -12.97 -17.86
N ALA A 58 4.75 -12.54 -18.74
CA ALA A 58 3.67 -11.62 -18.39
C ALA A 58 2.65 -12.25 -17.42
N ILE A 59 2.37 -13.55 -17.56
CA ILE A 59 1.50 -14.27 -16.63
C ILE A 59 2.20 -14.46 -15.28
N ASP A 60 3.49 -14.81 -15.28
CA ASP A 60 4.29 -14.99 -14.06
C ASP A 60 4.43 -13.68 -13.27
N GLU A 61 4.72 -12.57 -13.95
CA GLU A 61 4.82 -11.23 -13.36
C GLU A 61 3.49 -10.76 -12.74
N VAL A 62 2.35 -11.04 -13.39
CA VAL A 62 1.02 -10.74 -12.83
C VAL A 62 0.70 -11.63 -11.63
N VAL A 63 1.09 -12.90 -11.65
CA VAL A 63 0.89 -13.84 -10.53
C VAL A 63 1.80 -13.51 -9.34
N GLU A 64 3.02 -13.06 -9.60
CA GLU A 64 3.97 -12.60 -8.58
C GLU A 64 3.45 -11.30 -7.94
N THR A 65 3.02 -10.35 -8.78
CA THR A 65 2.42 -9.08 -8.35
C THR A 65 1.15 -9.31 -7.52
N GLU A 66 0.25 -10.21 -7.93
CA GLU A 66 -0.96 -10.51 -7.16
C GLU A 66 -0.64 -11.20 -5.82
N ARG A 67 0.30 -12.14 -5.78
CA ARG A 67 0.66 -12.82 -4.51
C ARG A 67 1.41 -11.92 -3.54
N GLU A 68 2.19 -10.96 -4.03
CA GLU A 68 2.89 -9.98 -3.21
C GLU A 68 1.94 -8.87 -2.71
N VAL A 69 1.00 -8.41 -3.54
CA VAL A 69 -0.02 -7.41 -3.16
C VAL A 69 -1.04 -7.98 -2.18
N ASP A 70 -1.46 -9.24 -2.32
CA ASP A 70 -2.53 -9.79 -1.47
C ASP A 70 -2.03 -10.20 -0.08
N ARG A 71 -0.80 -10.70 0.01
CA ARG A 71 -0.15 -11.07 1.29
C ARG A 71 0.32 -9.85 2.08
N SER A 72 0.77 -8.81 1.39
CA SER A 72 1.09 -7.51 2.03
C SER A 72 -0.18 -6.80 2.51
N ARG A 73 -1.29 -6.85 1.77
CA ARG A 73 -2.59 -6.28 2.21
C ARG A 73 -3.19 -6.98 3.41
N THR A 74 -3.12 -8.31 3.50
CA THR A 74 -3.67 -9.03 4.66
C THR A 74 -2.86 -8.75 5.93
N LEU A 75 -1.53 -8.76 5.85
CA LEU A 75 -0.66 -8.46 6.99
C LEU A 75 -0.79 -6.99 7.45
N ALA A 76 -0.88 -6.05 6.51
CA ALA A 76 -1.13 -4.64 6.82
C ALA A 76 -2.49 -4.45 7.53
N ARG A 77 -3.53 -5.17 7.08
CA ARG A 77 -4.86 -5.08 7.71
C ARG A 77 -4.86 -5.65 9.14
N VAL A 78 -4.12 -6.73 9.41
CA VAL A 78 -3.99 -7.27 10.78
C VAL A 78 -3.30 -6.25 11.69
N SER A 79 -2.21 -5.62 11.25
CA SER A 79 -1.55 -4.56 12.02
C SER A 79 -2.51 -3.42 12.34
N GLN A 80 -3.28 -2.97 11.35
CA GLN A 80 -4.24 -1.88 11.51
C GLN A 80 -5.35 -2.21 12.52
N VAL A 81 -5.84 -3.45 12.54
CA VAL A 81 -6.84 -3.90 13.53
C VAL A 81 -6.23 -3.92 14.93
N VAL A 82 -5.02 -4.45 15.08
CA VAL A 82 -4.31 -4.47 16.36
C VAL A 82 -4.07 -3.05 16.88
N ASP A 83 -3.57 -2.14 16.02
CA ASP A 83 -3.37 -0.74 16.35
C ASP A 83 -4.67 -0.08 16.81
N TYR A 84 -5.78 -0.32 16.10
CA TYR A 84 -7.09 0.19 16.47
C TYR A 84 -7.54 -0.29 17.85
N ILE A 85 -7.34 -1.57 18.17
CA ILE A 85 -7.65 -2.11 19.51
C ILE A 85 -6.83 -1.39 20.59
N PHE A 86 -5.54 -1.16 20.36
CA PHE A 86 -4.71 -0.39 21.29
C PHE A 86 -5.21 1.04 21.48
N TYR A 87 -5.58 1.73 20.39
CA TYR A 87 -6.18 3.08 20.47
C TYR A 87 -7.47 3.09 21.29
N VAL A 88 -8.34 2.08 21.14
CA VAL A 88 -9.55 1.94 21.95
C VAL A 88 -9.19 1.75 23.43
N ILE A 89 -8.24 0.86 23.75
CA ILE A 89 -7.78 0.62 25.12
C ILE A 89 -7.22 1.92 25.73
N TYR A 90 -6.41 2.69 25.00
CA TYR A 90 -5.90 3.98 25.46
C TYR A 90 -7.02 4.98 25.73
N GLY A 91 -8.01 5.07 24.83
CA GLY A 91 -9.16 5.95 25.01
C GLY A 91 -9.92 5.60 26.29
N LEU A 92 -10.17 4.32 26.54
CA LEU A 92 -10.85 3.87 27.75
C LEU A 92 -10.06 4.17 29.03
N LEU A 93 -8.74 3.92 29.04
CA LEU A 93 -7.88 4.23 30.17
C LEU A 93 -7.75 5.75 30.40
N ALA A 94 -7.70 6.55 29.34
CA ALA A 94 -7.68 8.01 29.42
C ALA A 94 -9.00 8.55 29.99
N ILE A 95 -10.15 8.03 29.55
CA ILE A 95 -11.45 8.37 30.14
C ILE A 95 -11.48 8.00 31.62
N ARG A 96 -10.97 6.82 32.00
CA ARG A 96 -10.86 6.42 33.41
C ARG A 96 -9.99 7.41 34.20
N LEU A 97 -8.86 7.82 33.65
CA LEU A 97 -7.95 8.81 34.26
C LEU A 97 -8.68 10.14 34.46
N ILE A 98 -9.36 10.66 33.44
CA ILE A 98 -10.14 11.90 33.52
C ILE A 98 -11.22 11.78 34.59
N LEU A 99 -11.99 10.69 34.61
CA LEU A 99 -13.01 10.44 35.63
C LEU A 99 -12.42 10.39 37.05
N ALA A 100 -11.23 9.82 37.22
CA ALA A 100 -10.52 9.80 38.49
C ALA A 100 -10.04 11.21 38.92
N LEU A 101 -9.53 12.01 37.97
CA LEU A 101 -9.12 13.40 38.20
C LEU A 101 -10.29 14.33 38.51
N LEU A 102 -11.46 14.09 37.90
CA LEU A 102 -12.68 14.85 38.18
C LEU A 102 -13.34 14.45 39.50
N ALA A 103 -12.75 13.53 40.27
CA ALA A 103 -13.36 12.93 41.45
C ALA A 103 -14.80 12.44 41.17
N ALA A 104 -15.02 11.87 39.98
CA ALA A 104 -16.35 11.50 39.52
C ALA A 104 -16.99 10.49 40.48
N ARG A 105 -18.28 10.68 40.75
CA ARG A 105 -19.04 9.80 41.64
C ARG A 105 -19.09 8.40 41.05
N ARG A 106 -18.52 7.42 41.76
CA ARG A 106 -18.51 6.00 41.34
C ARG A 106 -19.91 5.39 41.20
N THR A 107 -20.93 6.05 41.75
CA THR A 107 -22.35 5.68 41.63
C THR A 107 -22.98 6.10 40.30
N ALA A 108 -22.32 6.92 39.49
CA ALA A 108 -22.79 7.26 38.16
C ALA A 108 -22.66 6.04 37.22
N GLY A 109 -23.74 5.68 36.52
CA GLY A 109 -23.76 4.50 35.63
C GLY A 109 -22.66 4.52 34.56
N PHE A 110 -22.34 5.70 34.01
CA PHE A 110 -21.24 5.87 33.06
C PHE A 110 -19.87 5.55 33.69
N THR A 111 -19.61 6.04 34.90
CA THR A 111 -18.36 5.75 35.62
C THR A 111 -18.25 4.26 35.93
N GLN A 112 -19.33 3.62 36.38
CA GLN A 112 -19.34 2.17 36.64
C GLN A 112 -19.09 1.34 35.39
N PHE A 113 -19.69 1.72 34.25
CA PHE A 113 -19.45 1.08 32.96
C PHE A 113 -17.98 1.16 32.55
N ILE A 114 -17.39 2.35 32.52
CA ILE A 114 -15.97 2.54 32.17
C ILE A 114 -15.08 1.75 33.12
N TYR A 115 -15.35 1.84 34.43
CA TYR A 115 -14.54 1.14 35.43
C TYR A 115 -14.62 -0.38 35.27
N SER A 116 -15.77 -0.94 34.88
CA SER A 116 -15.94 -2.38 34.65
C SER A 116 -15.16 -2.90 33.45
N ILE A 117 -15.15 -2.17 32.32
CA ILE A 117 -14.44 -2.58 31.11
C ILE A 117 -12.93 -2.41 31.28
N THR A 118 -12.52 -1.35 31.96
CA THR A 118 -11.09 -1.07 32.20
C THR A 118 -10.51 -1.85 33.36
N ASP A 119 -11.34 -2.52 34.18
CA ASP A 119 -10.86 -3.21 35.38
C ASP A 119 -9.89 -4.36 35.11
N PRO A 120 -10.12 -5.25 34.13
CA PRO A 120 -9.16 -6.31 33.80
C PRO A 120 -7.80 -5.78 33.35
N PHE A 121 -7.79 -4.67 32.59
CA PHE A 121 -6.58 -4.01 32.11
C PHE A 121 -5.85 -3.24 33.22
N TYR A 122 -6.60 -2.71 34.19
CA TYR A 122 -6.06 -1.96 35.32
C TYR A 122 -5.67 -2.84 36.52
N ALA A 123 -6.31 -4.00 36.70
CA ALA A 123 -6.11 -4.93 37.80
C ALA A 123 -4.63 -5.24 38.11
N PRO A 124 -3.75 -5.56 37.13
CA PRO A 124 -2.35 -5.84 37.43
C PRO A 124 -1.56 -4.61 37.90
N PHE A 125 -2.01 -3.40 37.55
CA PHE A 125 -1.34 -2.14 37.94
C PHE A 125 -1.90 -1.54 39.22
N ARG A 126 -2.96 -2.12 39.78
CA ARG A 126 -3.64 -1.63 40.98
C ARG A 126 -2.72 -1.80 42.20
N GLY A 127 -2.32 -0.69 42.80
CA GLY A 127 -1.50 -0.67 44.01
C GLY A 127 0.01 -0.87 43.80
N ILE A 128 0.50 -0.83 42.55
CA ILE A 128 1.96 -0.81 42.27
C ILE A 128 2.59 0.47 42.83
N VAL A 129 1.85 1.58 42.85
CA VAL A 129 2.33 2.85 43.40
C VAL A 129 1.41 3.27 44.54
N ALA A 130 1.99 3.88 45.56
CA ALA A 130 1.22 4.59 46.57
C ALA A 130 0.33 5.62 45.86
N GLU A 131 -0.99 5.51 46.04
CA GLU A 131 -1.96 6.47 45.53
C GLU A 131 -2.23 7.51 46.63
N PRO A 132 -1.51 8.64 46.67
CA PRO A 132 -1.83 9.70 47.61
C PRO A 132 -3.26 10.16 47.33
N THR A 133 -4.13 9.92 48.31
CA THR A 133 -5.50 10.42 48.26
C THR A 133 -5.44 11.83 48.80
N ALA A 134 -5.64 12.83 47.94
CA ALA A 134 -5.68 14.22 48.38
C ALA A 134 -6.98 14.47 49.15
N GLU A 135 -6.91 15.31 50.20
CA GLU A 135 -8.08 15.76 50.94
C GLU A 135 -9.08 16.40 49.96
N GLY A 136 -10.28 15.84 49.86
CA GLY A 136 -11.30 16.22 48.87
C GLY A 136 -11.72 15.12 47.88
N GLY A 137 -11.15 13.91 47.98
CA GLY A 137 -11.59 12.75 47.20
C GLY A 137 -10.93 12.63 45.82
N TYR A 138 -9.99 13.53 45.51
CA TYR A 138 -9.13 13.44 44.34
C TYR A 138 -8.10 12.34 44.55
N LYS A 139 -8.22 11.26 43.77
CA LYS A 139 -7.22 10.20 43.73
C LYS A 139 -6.32 10.46 42.53
N LEU A 140 -5.07 10.83 42.80
CA LEU A 140 -4.04 10.83 41.75
C LEU A 140 -3.81 9.38 41.34
N ALA A 141 -4.48 8.97 40.27
CA ALA A 141 -4.40 7.61 39.74
C ALA A 141 -3.09 7.43 38.96
N LEU A 142 -1.95 7.57 39.66
CA LEU A 142 -0.62 7.37 39.09
C LEU A 142 -0.50 5.96 38.48
N SER A 143 -1.17 4.99 39.09
CA SER A 143 -1.36 3.63 38.59
C SER A 143 -2.00 3.58 37.18
N VAL A 144 -2.94 4.48 36.86
CA VAL A 144 -3.57 4.55 35.52
C VAL A 144 -2.62 5.19 34.51
N VAL A 145 -1.83 6.20 34.92
CA VAL A 145 -0.80 6.79 34.06
C VAL A 145 0.25 5.74 33.69
N ILE A 146 0.68 4.93 34.65
CA ILE A 146 1.61 3.81 34.40
C ILE A 146 0.98 2.77 33.48
N ALA A 147 -0.30 2.44 33.66
CA ALA A 147 -0.99 1.54 32.74
C ALA A 147 -0.91 2.07 31.29
N ILE A 148 -1.17 3.36 31.06
CA ILE A 148 -1.06 3.98 29.73
C ILE A 148 0.37 3.84 29.17
N ILE A 149 1.40 4.12 29.99
CA ILE A 149 2.81 4.00 29.57
C ILE A 149 3.16 2.56 29.21
N VAL A 150 2.76 1.59 30.03
CA VAL A 150 3.06 0.17 29.78
C VAL A 150 2.35 -0.33 28.54
N TYR A 151 1.10 0.05 28.32
CA TYR A 151 0.40 -0.27 27.09
C TYR A 151 1.06 0.41 25.87
N ALA A 152 1.55 1.65 25.99
CA ALA A 152 2.31 2.34 24.94
C ALA A 152 3.57 1.57 24.53
N LEU A 153 4.32 1.06 25.52
CA LEU A 153 5.49 0.21 25.26
C LEU A 153 5.11 -1.12 24.61
N LEU A 154 4.02 -1.75 25.06
CA LEU A 154 3.49 -2.98 24.44
C LEU A 154 3.09 -2.76 22.98
N HIS A 155 2.39 -1.66 22.69
CA HIS A 155 1.97 -1.29 21.33
C HIS A 155 3.17 -1.06 20.42
N LEU A 156 4.20 -0.35 20.91
CA LEU A 156 5.43 -0.15 20.15
C LEU A 156 6.16 -1.47 19.88
N GLY A 157 6.24 -2.36 20.89
CA GLY A 157 6.84 -3.69 20.76
C GLY A 157 6.08 -4.57 19.75
N ILE A 158 4.75 -4.56 19.80
CA ILE A 158 3.91 -5.34 18.88
C ILE A 158 3.97 -4.77 17.46
N ASN A 159 3.89 -3.46 17.29
CA ASN A 159 4.04 -2.82 15.97
C ASN A 159 5.44 -3.08 15.39
N GLY A 160 6.48 -2.97 16.22
CA GLY A 160 7.85 -3.32 15.83
C GLY A 160 7.99 -4.79 15.41
N LEU A 161 7.37 -5.70 16.15
CA LEU A 161 7.38 -7.13 15.86
C LEU A 161 6.59 -7.45 14.57
N LEU A 162 5.41 -6.87 14.39
CA LEU A 162 4.61 -6.99 13.18
C LEU A 162 5.38 -6.47 11.96
N ARG A 163 6.06 -5.32 12.10
CA ARG A 163 6.92 -4.75 11.04
C ARG A 163 8.11 -5.65 10.72
N LEU A 164 8.75 -6.24 11.74
CA LEU A 164 9.87 -7.17 11.54
C LEU A 164 9.42 -8.43 10.78
N PHE A 165 8.28 -9.02 11.15
CA PHE A 165 7.72 -10.17 10.44
C PHE A 165 7.29 -9.84 9.00
N ALA A 166 6.83 -8.61 8.75
CA ALA A 166 6.50 -8.15 7.41
C ALA A 166 7.76 -8.00 6.52
N HIS A 167 8.84 -7.39 7.02
CA HIS A 167 10.09 -7.20 6.26
C HIS A 167 10.88 -8.49 6.04
N ARG A 168 10.82 -9.47 6.94
CA ARG A 168 11.58 -10.72 6.77
C ARG A 168 11.09 -11.57 5.60
N LYS A 169 9.91 -11.29 5.04
CA LYS A 169 9.35 -12.05 3.91
C LYS A 169 9.68 -11.48 2.53
N THR A 170 10.31 -10.30 2.43
CA THR A 170 10.73 -9.68 1.16
C THR A 170 12.19 -9.96 0.81
N ALA A 171 12.77 -11.03 1.35
CA ALA A 171 14.11 -11.51 0.99
C ALA A 171 13.98 -12.94 0.46
N ILE A 172 13.57 -13.08 -0.80
CA ILE A 172 13.83 -14.25 -1.65
C ILE A 172 14.14 -13.70 -3.03
#